data_AF-A0A2D4GXY0-F1
#
_entry.id   AF-A0A2D4GXY0-F1
#
_cell.length_a   1.000
_cell.length_b   1.000
_cell.length_c   1.000
_cell.angle_alpha   90.00
_cell.angle_beta   90.00
_cell.angle_gamma   90.00
#
_symmetry.space_group_name_H-M   'P 1'
#
loop_
_entity.id
_entity.type
_entity.pdbx_description
1 polymer ?
#
loop_
_entity_poly.entity_id
_entity_poly.type
_entity_poly.pdbx_seq_one_letter_code
_entity_poly.pdbx_strand_id
1 'polypeptide(L)'
;DKDTETLLDDFLLTYTVFMTTDDLCQALLRHYCAKNHQDKDEIIDVPCRKQKVLHVVSQWTSLYKDWLHEEEQLKQFLKTIYRNVLDDVYEYPILEKDLKEFQKLLGMHRRHTVDEY
;
A
#
# COMPACT_ATOMS: atom_id res chain seq x y z
N ASP A 1 -7.26 12.63 -9.65
CA ASP A 1 -7.54 14.08 -9.55
C ASP A 1 -6.20 14.76 -9.35
N LYS A 2 -5.77 15.67 -10.24
CA LYS A 2 -4.34 16.06 -10.32
C LYS A 2 -3.83 16.71 -9.03
N ASP A 3 -4.72 17.42 -8.34
CA ASP A 3 -4.38 18.13 -7.10
C ASP A 3 -4.21 17.15 -5.94
N THR A 4 -5.01 16.09 -5.87
CA THR A 4 -4.88 15.03 -4.86
C THR A 4 -3.56 14.27 -4.99
N GLU A 5 -3.14 13.97 -6.22
CA GLU A 5 -1.85 13.30 -6.48
C GLU A 5 -0.69 14.20 -6.01
N THR A 6 -0.76 15.49 -6.29
CA THR A 6 0.28 16.46 -5.92
C THR A 6 0.39 16.60 -4.40
N LEU A 7 -0.74 16.68 -3.68
CA LEU A 7 -0.75 16.75 -2.22
C LEU A 7 -0.20 15.48 -1.57
N LEU A 8 -0.46 14.31 -2.18
CA LEU A 8 0.06 13.05 -1.69
C LEU A 8 1.57 12.96 -1.90
N ASP A 9 2.08 13.36 -3.07
CA ASP A 9 3.51 13.46 -3.32
C ASP A 9 4.19 14.40 -2.32
N ASP A 10 3.65 15.60 -2.09
CA ASP A 10 4.20 16.55 -1.13
C ASP A 10 4.25 15.96 0.29
N PHE A 11 3.19 15.27 0.72
CA PHE A 11 3.16 14.56 2.00
C PHE A 11 4.23 13.47 2.07
N LEU A 12 4.30 12.61 1.05
CA LEU A 12 5.25 11.49 1.01
C LEU A 12 6.70 11.94 0.89
N LEU A 13 6.96 13.12 0.33
CA LEU A 13 8.30 13.71 0.26
C LEU A 13 8.71 14.41 1.56
N THR A 14 7.76 14.78 2.42
CA THR A 14 8.02 15.59 3.62
C THR A 14 7.71 14.91 4.96
N TYR A 15 7.11 13.71 4.96
CA TYR A 15 6.67 13.05 6.20
C TYR A 15 7.79 12.87 7.24
N THR A 16 9.03 12.65 6.79
CA THR A 16 10.19 12.45 7.67
C THR A 16 10.50 13.67 8.54
N VAL A 17 9.99 14.86 8.20
CA VAL A 17 10.12 16.09 9.01
C VAL A 17 9.27 16.01 10.28
N PHE A 18 8.17 15.26 10.27
CA PHE A 18 7.19 15.25 11.35
C PHE A 18 6.83 13.86 11.89
N MET A 19 7.28 12.77 11.26
CA MET A 19 7.05 11.41 11.72
C MET A 19 8.09 10.42 11.15
N THR A 20 8.27 9.29 11.82
CA THR A 20 9.20 8.25 11.35
C THR A 20 8.56 7.35 10.29
N THR A 21 9.40 6.65 9.52
CA THR A 21 8.95 5.59 8.59
C THR A 21 8.14 4.50 9.30
N ASP A 22 8.55 4.14 10.53
CA ASP A 22 7.85 3.15 11.33
C ASP A 22 6.46 3.64 11.75
N ASP A 23 6.35 4.90 12.20
CA ASP A 23 5.06 5.52 12.53
C ASP A 23 4.12 5.54 11.31
N LEU A 24 4.65 5.87 10.12
CA LEU A 24 3.88 5.83 8.87
C LEU A 24 3.36 4.42 8.58
N CYS A 25 4.25 3.43 8.64
CA CYS A 25 3.91 2.02 8.40
C CYS A 25 2.82 1.54 9.38
N GLN A 26 2.99 1.85 10.67
CA GLN A 26 2.01 1.48 11.70
C GLN A 26 0.66 2.17 11.46
N ALA A 27 0.65 3.46 11.12
CA ALA A 27 -0.58 4.20 10.83
C ALA A 27 -1.33 3.61 9.63
N LEU A 28 -0.63 3.36 8.52
CA LEU A 28 -1.20 2.77 7.30
C LEU A 28 -1.77 1.37 7.57
N LEU A 29 -1.05 0.52 8.33
CA LEU A 29 -1.55 -0.79 8.74
C LEU A 29 -2.81 -0.69 9.60
N ARG A 30 -2.83 0.22 10.58
CA ARG A 30 -4.00 0.44 11.44
C ARG A 30 -5.20 0.90 10.62
N HIS A 31 -5.02 1.84 9.70
CA HIS A 31 -6.10 2.30 8.82
C HIS A 31 -6.60 1.21 7.88
N TYR A 32 -5.71 0.35 7.37
CA TYR A 32 -6.09 -0.77 6.53
C TYR A 32 -6.92 -1.83 7.29
N CYS A 33 -6.47 -2.19 8.49
CA CYS A 33 -7.03 -3.26 9.32
C CYS A 33 -8.14 -2.79 10.26
N ALA A 34 -8.46 -1.50 10.29
CA ALA A 34 -9.50 -0.95 11.15
C ALA A 34 -10.82 -1.71 10.95
N LYS A 35 -11.28 -2.41 11.98
CA LYS A 35 -12.62 -3.00 12.01
C LYS A 35 -13.59 -1.90 12.40
N ASN A 36 -14.74 -1.84 11.73
CA ASN A 36 -15.78 -0.83 11.98
C ASN A 36 -16.37 -1.06 13.37
N HIS A 37 -15.74 -0.50 14.39
CA HIS A 37 -16.29 -0.37 15.72
C HIS A 37 -16.83 1.06 15.79
N GLN A 38 -18.16 1.20 15.65
CA GLN A 38 -18.93 2.45 15.74
C GLN A 38 -19.10 3.26 14.44
N ASP A 39 -19.85 2.72 13.48
CA ASP A 39 -21.09 3.35 12.98
C ASP A 39 -21.52 2.70 11.67
N LYS A 40 -22.84 2.58 11.46
CA LYS A 40 -23.41 1.87 10.31
C LYS A 40 -23.06 2.50 8.95
N ASP A 41 -22.58 3.74 8.96
CA ASP A 41 -22.16 4.47 7.76
C ASP A 41 -20.70 4.16 7.33
N GLU A 42 -19.86 3.61 8.21
CA GLU A 42 -18.46 3.23 7.88
C GLU A 42 -18.37 1.95 7.04
N ILE A 43 -19.42 1.12 7.01
CA ILE A 43 -19.43 -0.17 6.28
C ILE A 43 -19.27 0.03 4.78
N ILE A 44 -19.80 1.14 4.24
CA ILE A 44 -19.70 1.48 2.82
C ILE A 44 -18.30 2.01 2.46
N ASP A 45 -17.56 2.55 3.44
CA ASP A 45 -16.22 3.12 3.23
C ASP A 45 -15.07 2.10 3.39
N VAL A 46 -15.31 0.88 3.85
CA VAL A 46 -14.24 -0.13 4.04
C VAL A 46 -13.44 -0.39 2.76
N PRO A 47 -14.04 -0.79 1.63
CA PRO A 47 -13.29 -0.99 0.40
C PRO A 47 -12.62 0.30 -0.09
N CYS A 48 -13.30 1.45 0.01
CA CYS A 48 -12.73 2.74 -0.41
C CYS A 48 -11.50 3.12 0.44
N ARG A 49 -11.56 2.94 1.76
CA ARG A 49 -10.44 3.14 2.68
C ARG A 49 -9.28 2.22 2.37
N LYS A 50 -9.54 0.92 2.14
CA LYS A 50 -8.52 -0.05 1.74
C LYS A 50 -7.85 0.36 0.40
N GLN A 51 -8.63 0.83 -0.57
CA GLN A 51 -8.10 1.37 -1.84
C GLN A 51 -7.24 2.60 -1.62
N LYS A 52 -7.67 3.56 -0.80
CA LYS A 52 -6.89 4.77 -0.48
C LYS A 52 -5.55 4.41 0.19
N VAL A 53 -5.56 3.50 1.16
CA VAL A 53 -4.31 3.04 1.79
C VAL A 53 -3.40 2.36 0.75
N LEU A 54 -3.95 1.48 -0.09
CA LEU A 54 -3.17 0.79 -1.12
C LEU A 54 -2.61 1.76 -2.17
N HIS A 55 -3.35 2.80 -2.50
CA HIS A 55 -2.89 3.89 -3.38
C HIS A 55 -1.72 4.66 -2.75
N VAL A 56 -1.84 5.07 -1.48
CA VAL A 56 -0.76 5.75 -0.74
C VAL A 56 0.50 4.87 -0.70
N VAL A 57 0.36 3.59 -0.34
CA VAL A 57 1.49 2.64 -0.27
C VAL A 57 2.11 2.44 -1.66
N SER A 58 1.29 2.37 -2.72
CA SER A 58 1.77 2.20 -4.09
C SER A 58 2.58 3.41 -4.56
N GLN A 59 2.08 4.63 -4.33
CA GLN A 59 2.82 5.85 -4.64
C GLN A 59 4.12 5.94 -3.85
N TRP A 60 4.06 5.67 -2.55
CA TRP A 60 5.24 5.67 -1.70
C TRP A 60 6.29 4.67 -2.18
N THR A 61 5.84 3.47 -2.58
CA THR A 61 6.71 2.44 -3.17
C THR A 61 7.34 2.89 -4.48
N SER A 62 6.59 3.63 -5.31
CA SER A 62 7.08 4.17 -6.58
C SER A 62 8.10 5.30 -6.38
N LEU A 63 7.89 6.18 -5.40
CA LEU A 63 8.77 7.33 -5.11
C LEU A 63 10.12 6.89 -4.54
N TYR A 64 10.13 5.88 -3.66
CA TYR A 64 11.33 5.46 -2.93
C TYR A 64 11.90 4.12 -3.43
N LYS A 65 11.56 3.69 -4.65
CA LYS A 65 11.78 2.34 -5.17
C LYS A 65 13.20 1.79 -4.94
N ASP A 66 14.23 2.61 -5.15
CA ASP A 66 15.63 2.17 -4.98
C ASP A 66 16.07 2.13 -3.51
N TRP A 67 15.52 3.02 -2.67
CA TRP A 67 15.83 3.10 -1.23
C TRP A 67 15.13 1.99 -0.42
N LEU A 68 13.93 1.63 -0.86
CA LEU A 68 13.09 0.57 -0.30
C LEU A 68 13.73 -0.82 -0.29
N HIS A 69 14.68 -1.08 -1.19
CA HIS A 69 15.37 -2.36 -1.26
C HIS A 69 16.37 -2.58 -0.11
N GLU A 70 16.74 -1.55 0.64
CA GLU A 70 17.74 -1.63 1.71
C GLU A 70 17.13 -1.85 3.10
N GLU A 71 15.91 -1.37 3.34
CA GLU A 71 15.24 -1.50 4.65
C GLU A 71 14.42 -2.79 4.80
N GLU A 72 14.87 -3.70 5.66
CA GLU A 72 14.14 -4.95 5.95
C GLU A 72 12.78 -4.70 6.60
N GLN A 73 12.68 -3.70 7.46
CA GLN A 73 11.41 -3.34 8.13
C GLN A 73 10.34 -2.93 7.12
N LEU A 74 10.73 -2.15 6.12
CA LEU A 74 9.82 -1.67 5.09
C LEU A 74 9.38 -2.80 4.15
N LYS A 75 10.29 -3.74 3.81
CA LYS A 75 9.92 -4.98 3.10
C LYS A 75 8.89 -5.79 3.88
N GLN A 76 9.06 -5.91 5.19
CA GLN A 76 8.13 -6.66 6.04
C GLN A 76 6.76 -5.98 6.09
N PHE A 77 6.71 -4.64 6.14
CA PHE A 77 5.47 -3.87 6.01
C PHE A 77 4.78 -4.13 4.66
N LEU A 78 5.49 -4.02 3.54
CA LEU A 78 4.92 -4.24 2.20
C LEU A 78 4.38 -5.67 2.02
N LYS A 79 5.11 -6.67 2.50
CA LYS A 79 4.64 -8.08 2.52
C LYS A 79 3.36 -8.24 3.34
N THR A 80 3.26 -7.52 4.47
CA THR A 80 2.09 -7.58 5.35
C THR A 80 0.87 -6.96 4.68
N ILE A 81 1.02 -5.77 4.07
CA ILE A 81 -0.04 -5.13 3.29
C ILE A 81 -0.48 -6.03 2.13
N TYR A 82 0.47 -6.57 1.37
CA TYR A 82 0.18 -7.48 0.26
C TYR A 82 -0.65 -8.69 0.69
N ARG A 83 -0.27 -9.35 1.80
CA ARG A 83 -1.01 -10.49 2.34
C ARG A 83 -2.42 -10.09 2.76
N ASN A 84 -2.58 -8.97 3.46
CA ASN A 84 -3.89 -8.53 3.91
C ASN A 84 -4.82 -8.22 2.71
N VAL A 85 -4.29 -7.56 1.66
CA VAL A 85 -5.05 -7.30 0.44
C VAL A 85 -5.45 -8.59 -0.27
N LEU A 86 -4.54 -9.58 -0.36
CA LEU A 86 -4.86 -10.89 -0.92
C LEU A 86 -6.02 -11.56 -0.19
N ASP A 87 -6.01 -11.54 1.14
CA ASP A 87 -7.07 -12.12 1.98
C ASP A 87 -8.41 -11.38 1.77
N ASP A 88 -8.35 -10.05 1.60
CA ASP A 88 -9.52 -9.18 1.45
C ASP A 88 -10.12 -9.19 0.04
N VAL A 89 -9.40 -9.58 -1.02
CA VAL A 89 -9.91 -9.55 -2.41
C VAL A 89 -11.14 -10.43 -2.60
N TYR A 90 -11.26 -11.52 -1.83
CA TYR A 90 -12.44 -12.38 -1.90
C TYR A 90 -13.71 -11.65 -1.41
N GLU A 91 -13.59 -10.86 -0.34
CA GLU A 91 -14.70 -10.09 0.23
C GLU A 91 -14.91 -8.77 -0.51
N TYR A 92 -13.84 -8.16 -1.01
CA TYR A 92 -13.83 -6.86 -1.69
C TYR A 92 -13.17 -6.97 -3.08
N PRO A 93 -13.88 -7.48 -4.10
CA PRO A 93 -13.34 -7.67 -5.46
C PRO A 93 -12.82 -6.38 -6.11
N ILE A 94 -13.29 -5.22 -5.66
CA ILE A 94 -12.82 -3.92 -6.14
C ILE A 94 -11.31 -3.70 -5.93
N LEU A 95 -10.69 -4.40 -4.96
CA LEU A 95 -9.26 -4.36 -4.68
C LEU A 95 -8.41 -5.10 -5.72
N GLU A 96 -9.01 -5.93 -6.59
CA GLU A 96 -8.26 -6.78 -7.52
C GLU A 96 -7.38 -5.96 -8.49
N LYS A 97 -7.89 -4.83 -8.96
CA LYS A 97 -7.14 -3.94 -9.86
C LYS A 97 -5.92 -3.35 -9.15
N ASP A 98 -6.13 -2.79 -7.97
CA ASP A 98 -5.09 -2.14 -7.17
C ASP A 98 -4.02 -3.16 -6.73
N LEU A 99 -4.44 -4.39 -6.37
CA LEU A 99 -3.53 -5.49 -6.06
C LEU A 99 -2.60 -5.83 -7.24
N LYS A 100 -3.14 -5.92 -8.46
CA LYS A 100 -2.34 -6.22 -9.66
C LYS A 100 -1.31 -5.12 -9.95
N GLU A 101 -1.68 -3.87 -9.73
CA GLU A 101 -0.75 -2.73 -9.87
C GLU A 101 0.33 -2.78 -8.80
N PHE A 102 -0.06 -3.04 -7.54
CA PHE A 102 0.87 -3.18 -6.43
C PHE A 102 1.88 -4.34 -6.64
N GLN A 103 1.43 -5.47 -7.17
CA GLN A 103 2.32 -6.59 -7.53
C GLN A 103 3.37 -6.22 -8.59
N LYS A 104 3.01 -5.36 -9.56
CA LYS A 104 3.95 -4.86 -10.57
C LYS A 104 5.01 -3.95 -9.92
N LEU A 105 4.59 -3.08 -9.01
CA LEU A 105 5.50 -2.17 -8.29
C LEU A 105 6.51 -2.93 -7.43
N LEU A 106 6.06 -3.97 -6.72
CA LEU A 106 6.92 -4.82 -5.91
C LEU A 106 7.87 -5.71 -6.74
N GLY A 107 7.82 -5.65 -8.08
CA GLY A 107 8.61 -6.52 -8.94
C GLY A 107 8.26 -8.00 -8.78
N MET A 108 7.05 -8.30 -8.29
CA MET A 108 6.58 -9.68 -8.07
C MET A 108 6.15 -10.38 -9.37
N HIS A 109 6.27 -9.72 -10.52
CA HIS A 109 6.29 -10.43 -11.78
C HIS A 109 7.44 -11.43 -11.73
N ARG A 110 7.09 -12.72 -11.75
CA ARG A 110 8.03 -13.83 -11.85
C ARG A 110 9.15 -13.38 -12.78
N ARG A 111 10.38 -13.34 -12.25
CA ARG A 111 11.53 -13.68 -13.08
C ARG A 111 11.18 -15.04 -13.65
N HIS A 112 10.57 -15.05 -14.83
CA HIS A 112 10.59 -16.21 -15.67
C HIS A 112 12.06 -16.31 -16.05
N THR A 113 12.76 -17.10 -15.25
CA THR A 113 14.00 -17.73 -15.64
C THR A 113 13.74 -18.39 -16.98
N VAL A 114 14.27 -17.81 -18.05
CA VAL A 114 14.77 -18.60 -19.14
C VAL A 114 16.26 -18.31 -19.17
N ASP A 115 16.94 -18.92 -18.21
CA ASP A 115 18.30 -19.39 -18.43
C ASP A 115 18.11 -20.74 -19.13
N GLU A 116 18.50 -20.86 -20.39
CA GLU A 116 19.03 -22.09 -21.00
C GLU A 116 19.33 -21.90 -22.50
N TYR A 117 20.64 -22.01 -22.81
CA TYR A 117 21.35 -22.19 -24.08
C TYR A 117 21.59 -21.00 -25.03
#